data_AF-A0A9W3DB64-F1
#
_entry.id   AF-A0A9W3DB64-F1
#
_cell.length_a   1.000
_cell.length_b   1.000
_cell.length_c   1.000
_cell.angle_alpha   90.00
_cell.angle_beta   90.00
_cell.angle_gamma   90.00
#
_symmetry.space_group_name_H-M   'P 1'
#
loop_
_entity.id
_entity.type
_entity.pdbx_description
1 polymer ?
#
loop_
_entity_poly.entity_id
_entity_poly.type
_entity_poly.pdbx_seq_one_letter_code
_entity_poly.pdbx_strand_id
1 'polypeptide(L)'
;MESRETSLVLRRLRPLAGSFRYYPYTRTFSGKEDIKAEVMRLGAQLSVRVAHSMLLLCDDIPTMSWFCYILWKGITRNRNHVLETLLRVMHFVYSKYIKPKTTTTTTNQDCDNSVQWELIRNTWKHFADGVKILNRFDFFLRRNIAYFDDRQLSSAIDKYKPQVLEKLDDKLRSVSEVDWFAKETIESNISALWKSLFDDGETISKAVESRFLRDLFMPIFGKPLPRDILALPITSSPYILGKNFETEEAKEEIVRLGVELSLYVAQSMFSLCDDIRTMLWFCYRLWRYAKVGIINEGHVMDRLLLVMHYVYTKYIKPKNGEYQIDGNNSAQWGVMWENDKNIGFEFCMLNCNVYIIKAGGPCGREATSPLEEAVKKLVETLECVRSVSEAYGFARDAMEPDILDMWKSLFDTEAKEASQTLRDMKQGIIRDLFLPLFNEAPPP
;
A
#
# COMPACT_ATOMS: atom_id res chain seq x y z
N MET A 1 -34.61 52.03 25.05
CA MET A 1 -34.11 51.06 26.06
C MET A 1 -34.93 49.79 25.87
N GLU A 2 -34.60 49.04 24.83
CA GLU A 2 -33.66 47.91 24.82
C GLU A 2 -34.22 46.64 25.44
N SER A 3 -34.21 45.62 24.59
CA SER A 3 -34.63 44.23 24.72
C SER A 3 -33.75 43.44 25.69
N ARG A 4 -34.30 42.34 26.22
CA ARG A 4 -33.50 41.14 26.51
C ARG A 4 -34.27 39.88 26.13
N GLU A 5 -34.00 39.43 24.92
CA GLU A 5 -34.12 38.05 24.48
C GLU A 5 -33.28 37.14 25.39
N THR A 6 -33.87 36.04 25.85
CA THR A 6 -33.11 34.93 26.41
C THR A 6 -32.69 34.01 25.27
N SER A 7 -31.50 34.32 24.76
CA SER A 7 -30.69 33.51 23.86
C SER A 7 -30.45 32.11 24.42
N LEU A 8 -31.25 31.13 23.97
CA LEU A 8 -30.89 29.72 24.04
C LEU A 8 -29.90 29.45 22.90
N VAL A 9 -28.62 29.65 23.21
CA VAL A 9 -27.50 29.27 22.37
C VAL A 9 -27.58 27.76 22.12
N LEU A 10 -28.02 27.39 20.92
CA LEU A 10 -27.71 26.12 20.29
C LEU A 10 -26.19 25.94 20.32
N ARG A 11 -25.69 25.19 21.30
CA ARG A 11 -24.34 24.62 21.22
C ARG A 11 -24.32 23.76 19.97
N ARG A 12 -23.72 24.30 18.91
CA ARG A 12 -23.30 23.54 17.73
C ARG A 12 -22.54 22.32 18.24
N LEU A 13 -23.18 21.16 18.17
CA LEU A 13 -22.49 19.89 18.23
C LEU A 13 -21.48 19.93 17.07
N ARG A 14 -20.21 20.13 17.40
CA ARG A 14 -19.11 19.88 16.47
C ARG A 14 -19.30 18.46 15.95
N PRO A 15 -19.20 18.21 14.65
CA PRO A 15 -19.04 16.84 14.16
C PRO A 15 -17.80 16.25 14.85
N LEU A 16 -17.99 15.18 15.61
CA LEU A 16 -16.90 14.38 16.14
C LEU A 16 -16.12 13.84 14.94
N ALA A 17 -14.83 14.18 14.90
CA ALA A 17 -13.86 13.61 13.99
C ALA A 17 -13.90 12.08 14.12
N GLY A 18 -14.17 11.38 13.01
CA GLY A 18 -14.27 9.92 13.04
C GLY A 18 -15.05 9.25 11.90
N SER A 19 -15.60 9.98 10.93
CA SER A 19 -16.08 9.32 9.70
C SER A 19 -14.89 9.02 8.81
N PHE A 20 -14.56 7.75 8.62
CA PHE A 20 -13.64 7.31 7.59
C PHE A 20 -14.34 7.45 6.22
N ARG A 21 -14.50 8.70 5.76
CA ARG A 21 -14.69 8.98 4.34
C ARG A 21 -13.49 8.39 3.63
N TYR A 22 -13.67 7.25 2.94
CA TYR A 22 -12.60 6.61 2.15
C TYR A 22 -11.31 6.41 2.94
N TYR A 23 -11.08 5.20 3.47
CA TYR A 23 -9.80 4.89 4.13
C TYR A 23 -8.61 5.36 3.27
N PRO A 24 -7.64 6.08 3.86
CA PRO A 24 -6.69 6.89 3.11
C PRO A 24 -5.60 6.00 2.54
N TYR A 25 -5.69 5.68 1.25
CA TYR A 25 -4.48 5.61 0.45
C TYR A 25 -4.15 7.04 0.03
N THR A 26 -3.20 7.61 0.78
CA THR A 26 -1.99 8.24 0.25
C THR A 26 -2.08 8.79 -1.17
N ARG A 27 -1.79 10.10 -1.27
CA ARG A 27 -1.56 10.90 -2.50
C ARG A 27 -1.84 10.12 -3.79
N THR A 28 -3.08 10.17 -4.26
CA THR A 28 -3.42 9.73 -5.62
C THR A 28 -2.60 10.59 -6.58
N PHE A 29 -1.58 9.98 -7.19
CA PHE A 29 -0.84 10.63 -8.26
C PHE A 29 -1.82 10.75 -9.44
N SER A 30 -2.00 11.97 -9.97
CA SER A 30 -2.95 12.23 -11.05
C SER A 30 -2.47 11.71 -12.40
N GLY A 31 -1.24 11.18 -12.44
CA GLY A 31 -0.69 10.39 -13.53
C GLY A 31 0.80 10.12 -13.35
N LYS A 32 1.36 9.39 -14.32
CA LYS A 32 2.78 8.99 -14.41
C LYS A 32 3.79 10.12 -14.16
N GLU A 33 3.50 11.36 -14.54
CA GLU A 33 4.39 12.50 -14.30
C GLU A 33 4.48 12.89 -12.82
N ASP A 34 3.38 12.78 -12.07
CA ASP A 34 3.43 13.05 -10.62
C ASP A 34 4.22 11.95 -9.90
N ILE A 35 4.13 10.70 -10.37
CA ILE A 35 4.94 9.57 -9.86
C ILE A 35 6.42 9.81 -10.15
N LYS A 36 6.78 10.23 -11.37
CA LYS A 36 8.16 10.62 -11.70
C LYS A 36 8.67 11.73 -10.78
N ALA A 37 7.87 12.79 -10.58
CA ALA A 37 8.21 13.90 -9.70
C ALA A 37 8.48 13.43 -8.26
N GLU A 38 7.65 12.51 -7.76
CA GLU A 38 7.84 11.94 -6.44
C GLU A 38 9.07 11.03 -6.35
N VAL A 39 9.34 10.20 -7.35
CA VAL A 39 10.55 9.36 -7.40
C VAL A 39 11.81 10.25 -7.41
N MET A 40 11.80 11.36 -8.14
CA MET A 40 12.89 12.35 -8.10
C MET A 40 13.05 12.93 -6.69
N ARG A 41 11.95 13.24 -6.01
CA ARG A 41 11.96 13.73 -4.63
C ARG A 41 12.51 12.68 -3.64
N LEU A 42 12.11 11.41 -3.79
CA LEU A 42 12.62 10.30 -2.97
C LEU A 42 14.11 10.06 -3.22
N GLY A 43 14.56 10.17 -4.46
CA GLY A 43 15.97 10.13 -4.85
C GLY A 43 16.78 11.22 -4.17
N ALA A 44 16.31 12.47 -4.25
CA ALA A 44 16.94 13.60 -3.57
C ALA A 44 17.03 13.38 -2.06
N GLN A 45 15.93 12.93 -1.44
CA GLN A 45 15.90 12.63 0.00
C GLN A 45 16.89 11.53 0.40
N LEU A 46 16.99 10.44 -0.36
CA LEU A 46 17.99 9.40 -0.12
C LEU A 46 19.41 9.98 -0.27
N SER A 47 19.65 10.74 -1.32
CA SER A 47 20.94 11.39 -1.60
C SER A 47 21.39 12.35 -0.51
N VAL A 48 20.47 13.06 0.15
CA VAL A 48 20.79 13.90 1.32
C VAL A 48 21.32 13.06 2.47
N ARG A 49 20.75 11.87 2.72
CA ARG A 49 21.23 10.95 3.75
C ARG A 49 22.60 10.34 3.40
N VAL A 50 22.83 10.11 2.10
CA VAL A 50 24.16 9.72 1.58
C VAL A 50 25.16 10.85 1.82
N ALA A 51 24.81 12.09 1.47
CA ALA A 51 25.66 13.27 1.70
C ALA A 51 26.00 13.46 3.17
N HIS A 52 25.01 13.29 4.05
CA HIS A 52 25.21 13.33 5.49
C HIS A 52 26.17 12.24 5.96
N SER A 53 26.03 11.01 5.46
CA SER A 53 26.96 9.90 5.75
C SER A 53 28.38 10.18 5.26
N MET A 54 28.53 10.82 4.09
CA MET A 54 29.84 11.24 3.58
C MET A 54 30.49 12.31 4.46
N LEU A 55 29.69 13.24 5.00
CA LEU A 55 30.15 14.26 5.94
C LEU A 55 30.52 13.66 7.29
N LEU A 56 29.78 12.65 7.77
CA LEU A 56 30.14 11.92 8.98
C LEU A 56 31.48 11.21 8.82
N LEU A 57 31.71 10.57 7.67
CA LEU A 57 32.95 9.86 7.37
C LEU A 57 34.09 10.77 6.84
N CYS A 58 33.94 12.10 6.86
CA CYS A 58 34.89 12.99 6.16
C CYS A 58 36.30 13.02 6.77
N ASP A 59 36.43 12.57 8.03
CA ASP A 59 37.73 12.44 8.70
C ASP A 59 38.49 11.17 8.22
N ASP A 60 37.79 10.19 7.62
CA ASP A 60 38.35 8.99 7.00
C ASP A 60 38.00 8.91 5.51
N ILE A 61 38.79 9.63 4.72
CA ILE A 61 38.59 9.71 3.27
C ILE A 61 38.60 8.33 2.60
N PRO A 62 39.53 7.40 2.89
CA PRO A 62 39.46 6.04 2.36
C PRO A 62 38.14 5.32 2.67
N THR A 63 37.65 5.36 3.91
CA THR A 63 36.39 4.70 4.29
C THR A 63 35.17 5.35 3.63
N MET A 64 35.12 6.68 3.59
CA MET A 64 34.09 7.43 2.85
C MET A 64 34.10 7.08 1.35
N SER A 65 35.28 7.03 0.73
CA SER A 65 35.43 6.63 -0.68
C SER A 65 34.94 5.21 -0.91
N TRP A 66 35.22 4.26 -0.01
CA TRP A 66 34.70 2.91 -0.12
C TRP A 66 33.18 2.83 0.05
N PHE A 67 32.61 3.54 1.04
CA PHE A 67 31.15 3.65 1.22
C PHE A 67 30.48 4.11 -0.08
N CYS A 68 30.97 5.20 -0.68
CA CYS A 68 30.48 5.71 -1.96
C CYS A 68 30.63 4.69 -3.10
N TYR A 69 31.78 4.01 -3.18
CA TYR A 69 32.07 3.05 -4.23
C TYR A 69 31.12 1.85 -4.18
N ILE A 70 30.90 1.26 -3.01
CA ILE A 70 30.00 0.12 -2.86
C ILE A 70 28.55 0.55 -3.13
N LEU A 71 28.17 1.76 -2.71
CA LEU A 71 26.82 2.26 -2.95
C LEU A 71 26.56 2.48 -4.45
N TRP A 72 27.56 3.01 -5.17
CA TRP A 72 27.46 3.25 -6.61
C TRP A 72 27.58 1.99 -7.46
N LYS A 73 28.54 1.09 -7.18
CA LYS A 73 28.89 -0.04 -8.06
C LYS A 73 28.66 -1.42 -7.44
N GLY A 74 28.62 -1.51 -6.12
CA GLY A 74 28.40 -2.78 -5.42
C GLY A 74 26.94 -3.26 -5.48
N ILE A 75 25.98 -2.34 -5.44
CA ILE A 75 24.55 -2.66 -5.27
C ILE A 75 23.90 -3.22 -6.54
N THR A 76 24.20 -2.66 -7.72
CA THR A 76 23.64 -3.12 -9.00
C THR A 76 24.72 -3.19 -10.07
N ARG A 77 24.73 -4.30 -10.84
CA ARG A 77 25.71 -4.53 -11.91
C ARG A 77 25.50 -3.67 -13.15
N ASN A 78 24.28 -3.19 -13.40
CA ASN A 78 23.93 -2.44 -14.59
C ASN A 78 23.94 -0.94 -14.31
N ARG A 79 24.56 -0.17 -15.21
CA ARG A 79 24.44 1.29 -15.22
C ARG A 79 22.97 1.69 -15.38
N ASN A 80 22.56 2.72 -14.66
CA ASN A 80 21.25 3.34 -14.77
C ASN A 80 21.34 4.81 -14.33
N HIS A 81 20.29 5.58 -14.64
CA HIS A 81 20.24 7.02 -14.41
C HIS A 81 20.34 7.37 -12.92
N VAL A 82 19.73 6.57 -12.05
CA VAL A 82 19.78 6.73 -10.59
C VAL A 82 21.22 6.65 -10.08
N LEU A 83 22.01 5.69 -10.55
CA LEU A 83 23.42 5.55 -10.18
C LEU A 83 24.29 6.69 -10.74
N GLU A 84 24.00 7.16 -11.95
CA GLU A 84 24.69 8.32 -12.54
C GLU A 84 24.42 9.60 -11.74
N THR A 85 23.16 9.86 -11.41
CA THR A 85 22.74 10.97 -10.56
C THR A 85 23.33 10.87 -9.17
N LEU A 86 23.34 9.67 -8.57
CA LEU A 86 23.96 9.44 -7.27
C LEU A 86 25.47 9.71 -7.30
N LEU A 87 26.18 9.31 -8.36
CA LEU A 87 27.60 9.61 -8.53
C LEU A 87 27.85 11.13 -8.63
N ARG A 88 26.99 11.88 -9.35
CA ARG A 88 27.05 13.35 -9.41
C ARG A 88 26.91 13.96 -8.01
N VAL A 89 25.94 13.48 -7.24
CA VAL A 89 25.72 13.94 -5.86
C VAL A 89 26.96 13.68 -5.00
N MET A 90 27.50 12.46 -5.03
CA MET A 90 28.70 12.12 -4.26
C MET A 90 29.88 13.02 -4.64
N HIS A 91 30.14 13.19 -5.94
CA HIS A 91 31.22 14.06 -6.40
C HIS A 91 31.01 15.53 -6.00
N PHE A 92 29.78 16.04 -6.08
CA PHE A 92 29.42 17.39 -5.64
C PHE A 92 29.72 17.59 -4.14
N VAL A 93 29.23 16.69 -3.30
CA VAL A 93 29.44 16.75 -1.84
C VAL A 93 30.93 16.70 -1.52
N TYR A 94 31.64 15.75 -2.12
CA TYR A 94 33.08 15.60 -1.93
C TYR A 94 33.85 16.86 -2.34
N SER A 95 33.62 17.35 -3.56
CA SER A 95 34.40 18.46 -4.12
C SER A 95 34.14 19.79 -3.42
N LYS A 96 32.90 20.04 -2.98
CA LYS A 96 32.49 21.33 -2.43
C LYS A 96 32.62 21.41 -0.91
N TYR A 97 32.45 20.30 -0.19
CA TYR A 97 32.36 20.31 1.27
C TYR A 97 33.46 19.50 1.98
N ILE A 98 34.02 18.46 1.36
CA ILE A 98 35.00 17.56 1.99
C ILE A 98 36.43 17.90 1.55
N LYS A 99 36.70 17.87 0.24
CA LYS A 99 38.03 18.12 -0.34
C LYS A 99 38.68 19.43 0.14
N PRO A 100 37.96 20.58 0.24
CA PRO A 100 38.55 21.80 0.75
C PRO A 100 39.05 21.67 2.20
N LYS A 101 38.33 20.95 3.07
CA LYS A 101 38.69 20.73 4.47
C LYS A 101 39.90 19.81 4.64
N THR A 102 40.05 18.81 3.77
CA THR A 102 41.22 17.90 3.79
C THR A 102 42.53 18.58 3.41
N THR A 103 42.47 19.77 2.80
CA THR A 103 43.67 20.53 2.40
C THR A 103 44.20 21.39 3.55
N THR A 104 43.39 21.67 4.58
CA THR A 104 43.73 22.54 5.72
C THR A 104 44.13 21.79 6.99
N THR A 105 43.82 20.50 7.11
CA THR A 105 44.04 19.74 8.35
C THR A 105 44.97 18.56 8.08
N THR A 106 46.28 18.79 8.10
CA THR A 106 47.30 17.75 8.13
C THR A 106 47.59 17.39 9.58
N THR A 107 46.70 16.64 10.21
CA THR A 107 47.01 15.92 11.45
C THR A 107 46.55 14.49 11.29
N ASN A 108 47.52 13.61 11.09
CA ASN A 108 47.38 12.17 11.32
C ASN A 108 47.05 11.99 12.81
N GLN A 109 45.77 12.09 13.15
CA GLN A 109 45.26 11.40 14.33
C GLN A 109 44.67 10.11 13.81
N ASP A 110 45.24 8.99 14.28
CA ASP A 110 44.57 7.69 14.28
C ASP A 110 43.29 7.87 15.09
N CYS A 111 42.25 8.35 14.44
CA CYS A 111 40.95 8.50 15.05
C CYS A 111 40.31 7.12 15.03
N ASP A 112 39.90 6.69 16.21
CA ASP A 112 39.12 5.49 16.50
C ASP A 112 37.79 5.55 15.71
N ASN A 113 37.84 5.30 14.39
CA ASN A 113 36.74 5.37 13.40
C ASN A 113 35.61 4.36 13.63
N SER A 114 35.58 3.73 14.80
CA SER A 114 34.65 2.67 15.18
C SER A 114 33.19 3.16 15.16
N VAL A 115 32.87 4.28 15.81
CA VAL A 115 31.46 4.63 16.08
C VAL A 115 30.73 5.11 14.82
N GLN A 116 31.34 6.00 14.03
CA GLN A 116 30.73 6.51 12.79
C GLN A 116 30.63 5.41 11.74
N TRP A 117 31.67 4.58 11.58
CA TRP A 117 31.61 3.44 10.67
C TRP A 117 30.59 2.39 11.09
N GLU A 118 30.48 2.11 12.39
CA GLU A 118 29.48 1.17 12.92
C GLU A 118 28.05 1.68 12.69
N LEU A 119 27.82 2.99 12.78
CA LEU A 119 26.55 3.61 12.39
C LEU A 119 26.23 3.38 10.90
N ILE A 120 27.22 3.55 10.02
CA ILE A 120 27.07 3.31 8.58
C ILE A 120 26.82 1.82 8.30
N ARG A 121 27.53 0.92 8.97
CA ARG A 121 27.32 -0.52 8.90
C ARG A 121 25.88 -0.90 9.27
N ASN A 122 25.36 -0.34 10.36
CA ASN A 122 24.01 -0.60 10.86
C ASN A 122 22.89 0.04 10.02
N THR A 123 23.20 1.06 9.22
CA THR A 123 22.28 1.70 8.28
C THR A 123 22.39 1.17 6.85
N TRP A 124 23.48 0.48 6.52
CA TRP A 124 23.84 0.04 5.17
C TRP A 124 22.70 -0.63 4.41
N LYS A 125 21.98 -1.55 5.06
CA LYS A 125 20.85 -2.26 4.43
C LYS A 125 19.81 -1.29 3.86
N HIS A 126 19.47 -0.23 4.59
CA HIS A 126 18.46 0.73 4.15
C HIS A 126 18.97 1.58 2.98
N PHE A 127 20.25 1.94 2.97
CA PHE A 127 20.87 2.56 1.79
C PHE A 127 20.84 1.64 0.57
N ALA A 128 21.21 0.38 0.76
CA ALA A 128 21.24 -0.61 -0.31
C ALA A 128 19.84 -0.88 -0.90
N ASP A 129 18.85 -1.06 -0.02
CA ASP A 129 17.45 -1.23 -0.41
C ASP A 129 16.91 0.02 -1.09
N GLY A 130 17.23 1.22 -0.57
CA GLY A 130 16.83 2.50 -1.14
C GLY A 130 17.28 2.67 -2.60
N VAL A 131 18.56 2.46 -2.87
CA VAL A 131 19.12 2.55 -4.23
C VAL A 131 18.51 1.50 -5.16
N LYS A 132 18.33 0.25 -4.70
CA LYS A 132 17.70 -0.81 -5.51
C LYS A 132 16.26 -0.49 -5.86
N ILE A 133 15.47 0.01 -4.91
CA ILE A 133 14.07 0.35 -5.15
C ILE A 133 13.97 1.55 -6.10
N LEU A 134 14.81 2.58 -5.95
CA LEU A 134 14.88 3.70 -6.91
C LEU A 134 15.26 3.24 -8.32
N ASN A 135 16.23 2.32 -8.44
CA ASN A 135 16.60 1.72 -9.72
C ASN A 135 15.42 0.98 -10.37
N ARG A 136 14.59 0.30 -9.57
CA ARG A 136 13.36 -0.36 -10.05
C ARG A 136 12.34 0.68 -10.53
N PHE A 137 12.11 1.75 -9.76
CA PHE A 137 11.25 2.85 -10.20
C PHE A 137 11.69 3.46 -11.53
N ASP A 138 12.97 3.79 -11.69
CA ASP A 138 13.53 4.32 -12.95
C ASP A 138 13.27 3.35 -14.11
N PHE A 139 13.55 2.06 -13.90
CA PHE A 139 13.33 1.02 -14.89
C PHE A 139 11.86 0.96 -15.35
N PHE A 140 10.91 0.95 -14.41
CA PHE A 140 9.48 0.83 -14.73
C PHE A 140 8.92 2.09 -15.39
N LEU A 141 9.28 3.27 -14.89
CA LEU A 141 8.79 4.54 -15.41
C LEU A 141 9.30 4.81 -16.84
N ARG A 142 10.53 4.41 -17.17
CA ARG A 142 11.13 4.62 -18.50
C ARG A 142 10.67 3.62 -19.55
N ARG A 143 10.62 2.33 -19.23
CA ARG A 143 10.37 1.30 -20.25
C ARG A 143 8.91 1.17 -20.64
N ASN A 144 8.01 1.89 -19.96
CA ASN A 144 6.56 1.84 -20.20
C ASN A 144 6.03 0.39 -20.25
N ILE A 145 6.60 -0.49 -19.42
CA ILE A 145 6.25 -1.91 -19.43
C ILE A 145 5.01 -2.09 -18.54
N ALA A 146 4.01 -2.80 -19.07
CA ALA A 146 2.71 -3.04 -18.45
C ALA A 146 2.71 -3.87 -17.14
N TYR A 147 3.85 -4.08 -16.49
CA TYR A 147 3.92 -4.91 -15.27
C TYR A 147 3.37 -4.21 -14.02
N PHE A 148 3.59 -2.90 -13.88
CA PHE A 148 3.12 -2.13 -12.74
C PHE A 148 2.29 -0.94 -13.19
N ASP A 149 1.13 -0.77 -12.58
CA ASP A 149 0.29 0.41 -12.80
C ASP A 149 0.65 1.57 -11.84
N ASP A 150 0.06 2.73 -12.09
CA ASP A 150 0.31 3.94 -11.31
C ASP A 150 -0.01 3.73 -9.82
N ARG A 151 -0.99 2.88 -9.48
CA ARG A 151 -1.39 2.60 -8.09
C ARG A 151 -0.38 1.73 -7.35
N GLN A 152 0.13 0.68 -7.98
CA GLN A 152 1.18 -0.16 -7.39
C GLN A 152 2.49 0.63 -7.21
N LEU A 153 2.79 1.53 -8.15
CA LEU A 153 3.91 2.46 -7.99
C LEU A 153 3.67 3.45 -6.84
N SER A 154 2.42 3.91 -6.66
CA SER A 154 2.02 4.76 -5.53
C SER A 154 2.19 4.03 -4.19
N SER A 155 1.67 2.80 -4.07
CA SER A 155 1.83 1.94 -2.89
C SER A 155 3.31 1.68 -2.58
N ALA A 156 4.12 1.41 -3.61
CA ALA A 156 5.56 1.25 -3.46
C ALA A 156 6.24 2.53 -2.93
N ILE A 157 5.83 3.71 -3.40
CA ILE A 157 6.31 5.02 -2.92
C ILE A 157 5.94 5.21 -1.43
N ASP A 158 4.72 4.86 -1.07
CA ASP A 158 4.23 5.01 0.30
C ASP A 158 4.90 4.04 1.26
N LYS A 159 5.23 2.83 0.80
CA LYS A 159 6.04 1.86 1.56
C LYS A 159 7.51 2.30 1.64
N TYR A 160 8.05 2.98 0.62
CA TYR A 160 9.45 3.41 0.58
C TYR A 160 9.79 4.42 1.69
N LYS A 161 8.94 5.41 1.93
CA LYS A 161 9.18 6.46 2.95
C LYS A 161 9.44 5.88 4.35
N PRO A 162 8.52 5.11 4.96
CA PRO A 162 8.73 4.56 6.29
C PRO A 162 9.76 3.42 6.33
N GLN A 163 9.85 2.58 5.28
CA GLN A 163 10.74 1.41 5.32
C GLN A 163 12.21 1.76 5.01
N VAL A 164 12.47 2.85 4.29
CA VAL A 164 13.82 3.29 3.91
C VAL A 164 14.18 4.60 4.58
N LEU A 165 13.45 5.68 4.30
CA LEU A 165 13.85 7.04 4.67
C LEU A 165 13.76 7.29 6.18
N GLU A 166 12.65 6.91 6.81
CA GLU A 166 12.48 7.05 8.26
C GLU A 166 13.46 6.17 9.03
N LYS A 167 13.68 4.92 8.57
CA LYS A 167 14.70 4.03 9.19
C LYS A 167 16.12 4.56 9.09
N LEU A 168 16.44 5.30 8.04
CA LEU A 168 17.71 6.01 7.94
C LEU A 168 17.75 7.21 8.88
N ASP A 169 16.67 7.99 8.97
CA ASP A 169 16.60 9.16 9.85
C ASP A 169 16.71 8.80 11.33
N ASP A 170 15.96 7.79 11.78
CA ASP A 170 15.97 7.30 13.16
C ASP A 170 17.39 6.95 13.61
N LYS A 171 18.15 6.31 12.72
CA LYS A 171 19.53 5.89 12.99
C LYS A 171 20.50 7.06 12.88
N LEU A 172 20.44 7.87 11.82
CA LEU A 172 21.39 8.95 11.57
C LEU A 172 21.21 10.16 12.52
N ARG A 173 20.00 10.40 13.03
CA ARG A 173 19.71 11.51 13.97
C ARG A 173 20.41 11.33 15.32
N SER A 174 20.81 10.11 15.69
CA SER A 174 21.45 9.82 16.98
C SER A 174 22.86 10.41 17.14
N VAL A 175 23.48 10.93 16.07
CA VAL A 175 24.91 11.32 16.06
C VAL A 175 25.18 12.72 15.49
N SER A 176 24.20 13.44 14.94
CA SER A 176 24.48 14.64 14.14
C SER A 176 24.05 15.98 14.76
N GLU A 177 25.02 16.77 15.22
CA GLU A 177 24.95 18.24 15.26
C GLU A 177 25.51 18.81 13.95
N VAL A 178 24.85 18.55 12.82
CA VAL A 178 25.26 19.18 11.55
C VAL A 178 24.67 20.58 11.49
N ASP A 179 25.53 21.57 11.26
CA ASP A 179 25.18 22.98 11.12
C ASP A 179 24.04 23.16 10.11
N TRP A 180 22.92 23.69 10.59
CA TRP A 180 21.63 23.69 9.90
C TRP A 180 21.71 24.45 8.55
N PHE A 181 22.49 25.53 8.48
CA PHE A 181 22.61 26.33 7.25
C PHE A 181 23.31 25.61 6.08
N ALA A 182 24.26 24.71 6.37
CA ALA A 182 24.92 23.91 5.34
C ALA A 182 23.95 22.87 4.75
N LYS A 183 23.02 22.36 5.55
CA LYS A 183 22.07 21.32 5.17
C LYS A 183 21.03 21.81 4.15
N GLU A 184 20.39 22.96 4.35
CA GLU A 184 19.43 23.50 3.36
C GLU A 184 20.07 23.72 1.98
N THR A 185 21.30 24.25 1.97
CA THR A 185 22.03 24.49 0.73
C THR A 185 22.39 23.18 0.04
N ILE A 186 22.83 22.16 0.78
CA ILE A 186 23.12 20.83 0.24
C ILE A 186 21.85 20.19 -0.33
N GLU A 187 20.74 20.24 0.42
CA GLU A 187 19.45 19.69 0.01
C GLU A 187 18.92 20.32 -1.28
N SER A 188 19.01 21.64 -1.42
CA SER A 188 18.59 22.36 -2.62
C SER A 188 19.41 21.97 -3.85
N ASN A 189 20.75 21.89 -3.71
CA ASN A 189 21.63 21.48 -4.81
C ASN A 189 21.43 20.02 -5.20
N ILE A 190 21.27 19.12 -4.22
CA ILE A 190 20.96 17.71 -4.48
C ILE A 190 19.63 17.60 -5.21
N SER A 191 18.59 18.31 -4.76
CA SER A 191 17.28 18.31 -5.42
C SER A 191 17.38 18.76 -6.88
N ALA A 192 18.21 19.76 -7.18
CA ALA A 192 18.45 20.21 -8.54
C ALA A 192 19.09 19.12 -9.42
N LEU A 193 20.05 18.35 -8.89
CA LEU A 193 20.67 17.22 -9.61
C LEU A 193 19.69 16.09 -9.94
N TRP A 194 18.63 15.94 -9.14
CA TRP A 194 17.61 14.92 -9.37
C TRP A 194 16.51 15.36 -10.35
N LYS A 195 16.36 16.66 -10.63
CA LYS A 195 15.32 17.16 -11.55
C LYS A 195 15.45 16.60 -12.97
N SER A 196 16.66 16.32 -13.42
CA SER A 196 16.93 15.78 -14.75
C SER A 196 16.97 14.25 -14.80
N LEU A 197 16.54 13.54 -13.74
CA LEU A 197 16.58 12.08 -13.68
C LEU A 197 15.90 11.42 -14.89
N PHE A 198 14.79 12.00 -15.37
CA PHE A 198 14.00 11.49 -16.49
C PHE A 198 14.23 12.24 -17.81
N ASP A 199 15.14 13.21 -17.85
CA ASP A 199 15.45 13.97 -19.06
C ASP A 199 16.43 13.17 -19.93
N ASP A 200 16.00 12.74 -21.11
CA ASP A 200 16.78 11.86 -22.00
C ASP A 200 18.04 12.54 -22.61
N GLY A 201 18.22 13.84 -22.39
CA GLY A 201 19.31 14.64 -22.95
C GLY A 201 20.56 14.78 -22.08
N GLU A 202 20.53 14.38 -20.81
CA GLU A 202 21.58 14.76 -19.84
C GLU A 202 22.37 13.56 -19.27
N THR A 203 22.84 12.66 -20.13
CA THR A 203 23.77 11.59 -19.69
C THR A 203 25.17 12.15 -19.44
N ILE A 204 25.86 11.67 -18.41
CA ILE A 204 27.24 12.12 -18.12
C ILE A 204 28.16 11.66 -19.24
N SER A 205 28.94 12.58 -19.83
CA SER A 205 29.97 12.17 -20.78
C SER A 205 31.03 11.30 -20.10
N LYS A 206 31.53 10.27 -20.79
CA LYS A 206 32.56 9.35 -20.23
C LYS A 206 33.79 10.08 -19.67
N ALA A 207 34.16 11.22 -20.24
CA ALA A 207 35.26 12.05 -19.78
C ALA A 207 34.97 12.71 -18.42
N VAL A 208 33.75 13.21 -18.22
CA VAL A 208 33.31 13.79 -16.94
C VAL A 208 33.18 12.70 -15.89
N GLU A 209 32.60 11.56 -16.23
CA GLU A 209 32.50 10.40 -15.34
C GLU A 209 33.90 9.95 -14.88
N SER A 210 34.84 9.78 -15.81
CA SER A 210 36.21 9.40 -15.48
C SER A 210 36.89 10.38 -14.53
N ARG A 211 36.59 11.68 -14.66
CA ARG A 211 37.08 12.71 -13.73
C ARG A 211 36.47 12.52 -12.34
N PHE A 212 35.16 12.29 -12.24
CA PHE A 212 34.49 12.06 -10.97
C PHE A 212 35.03 10.82 -10.25
N LEU A 213 35.18 9.71 -10.98
CA LEU A 213 35.71 8.47 -10.44
C LEU A 213 37.14 8.64 -9.94
N ARG A 214 37.97 9.32 -10.73
CA ARG A 214 39.34 9.62 -10.30
C ARG A 214 39.34 10.48 -9.05
N ASP A 215 38.58 11.57 -9.01
CA ASP A 215 38.61 12.50 -7.89
C ASP A 215 38.08 11.88 -6.58
N LEU A 216 36.97 11.11 -6.66
CA LEU A 216 36.30 10.51 -5.50
C LEU A 216 36.97 9.22 -5.02
N PHE A 217 37.56 8.43 -5.93
CA PHE A 217 38.08 7.09 -5.63
C PHE A 217 39.60 6.95 -5.75
N MET A 218 40.35 8.01 -6.08
CA MET A 218 41.82 7.99 -5.97
C MET A 218 42.32 7.48 -4.60
N PRO A 219 41.72 7.88 -3.46
CA PRO A 219 42.21 7.46 -2.13
C PRO A 219 42.20 5.93 -1.90
N ILE A 220 41.40 5.20 -2.67
CA ILE A 220 41.22 3.74 -2.58
C ILE A 220 41.77 3.00 -3.81
N PHE A 221 42.27 3.72 -4.82
CA PHE A 221 42.79 3.11 -6.03
C PHE A 221 44.01 2.24 -5.74
N GLY A 222 43.96 0.98 -6.18
CA GLY A 222 45.02 -0.02 -5.94
C GLY A 222 45.05 -0.59 -4.51
N LYS A 223 44.14 -0.19 -3.62
CA LYS A 223 44.04 -0.74 -2.26
C LYS A 223 43.07 -1.93 -2.22
N PRO A 224 43.34 -2.96 -1.40
CA PRO A 224 42.39 -4.05 -1.21
C PRO A 224 41.10 -3.54 -0.52
N LEU A 225 39.96 -4.12 -0.90
CA LEU A 225 38.69 -3.84 -0.25
C LEU A 225 38.74 -4.31 1.22
N PRO A 226 38.48 -3.44 2.21
CA PRO A 226 38.51 -3.83 3.62
C PRO A 226 37.50 -4.94 3.94
N ARG A 227 37.87 -5.86 4.85
CA ARG A 227 37.04 -7.01 5.23
C ARG A 227 35.68 -6.61 5.81
N ASP A 228 35.65 -5.54 6.60
CA ASP A 228 34.42 -5.01 7.19
C ASP A 228 33.44 -4.51 6.14
N ILE A 229 33.95 -4.01 5.00
CA ILE A 229 33.15 -3.53 3.88
C ILE A 229 32.66 -4.70 3.03
N LEU A 230 33.48 -5.75 2.89
CA LEU A 230 33.05 -7.03 2.27
C LEU A 230 31.92 -7.71 3.05
N ALA A 231 31.85 -7.53 4.37
CA ALA A 231 30.81 -8.11 5.22
C ALA A 231 29.43 -7.41 5.08
N LEU A 232 29.36 -6.27 4.39
CA LEU A 232 28.11 -5.54 4.20
C LEU A 232 27.13 -6.36 3.32
N PRO A 233 25.83 -6.39 3.66
CA PRO A 233 24.84 -7.11 2.87
C PRO A 233 24.59 -6.37 1.53
N ILE A 234 25.29 -6.81 0.48
CA ILE A 234 25.18 -6.25 -0.88
C ILE A 234 24.03 -6.91 -1.67
N THR A 235 23.64 -8.14 -1.32
CA THR A 235 22.65 -8.96 -2.04
C THR A 235 21.23 -8.87 -1.47
N SER A 236 20.86 -7.75 -0.86
CA SER A 236 19.46 -7.55 -0.42
C SER A 236 18.47 -7.65 -1.60
N SER A 237 17.37 -8.38 -1.42
CA SER A 237 16.24 -8.37 -2.36
C SER A 237 15.10 -7.64 -1.68
N PRO A 238 15.02 -6.30 -1.79
CA PRO A 238 13.96 -5.56 -1.11
C PRO A 238 12.59 -6.03 -1.58
N TYR A 239 11.65 -6.09 -0.64
CA TYR A 239 10.27 -6.50 -0.89
C TYR A 239 9.58 -5.55 -1.88
N ILE A 240 9.74 -4.24 -1.70
CA ILE A 240 9.13 -3.21 -2.54
C ILE A 240 9.56 -3.41 -4.00
N LEU A 241 8.58 -3.59 -4.90
CA LEU A 241 8.79 -3.91 -6.32
C LEU A 241 9.64 -5.18 -6.55
N GLY A 242 9.62 -6.11 -5.59
CA GLY A 242 10.26 -7.43 -5.69
C GLY A 242 9.33 -8.48 -6.30
N LYS A 243 9.83 -9.72 -6.44
CA LYS A 243 9.12 -10.83 -7.11
C LYS A 243 7.73 -11.13 -6.54
N ASN A 244 7.54 -10.97 -5.23
CA ASN A 244 6.27 -11.27 -4.56
C ASN A 244 5.39 -10.03 -4.37
N PHE A 245 5.87 -8.84 -4.72
CA PHE A 245 5.19 -7.59 -4.45
C PHE A 245 3.83 -7.53 -5.16
N GLU A 246 3.80 -7.88 -6.45
CA GLU A 246 2.55 -7.91 -7.24
C GLU A 246 1.49 -8.81 -6.63
N THR A 247 1.90 -10.01 -6.20
CA THR A 247 0.97 -11.00 -5.63
C THR A 247 0.43 -10.57 -4.28
N GLU A 248 1.26 -10.00 -3.42
CA GLU A 248 0.80 -9.50 -2.12
C GLU A 248 -0.08 -8.24 -2.26
N GLU A 249 0.23 -7.32 -3.16
CA GLU A 249 -0.65 -6.19 -3.49
C GLU A 249 -2.01 -6.69 -4.02
N ALA A 250 -2.00 -7.72 -4.88
CA ALA A 250 -3.22 -8.32 -5.38
C ALA A 250 -4.05 -9.01 -4.27
N LYS A 251 -3.40 -9.64 -3.28
CA LYS A 251 -4.09 -10.19 -2.10
C LYS A 251 -4.76 -9.10 -1.27
N GLU A 252 -4.01 -8.02 -0.96
CA GLU A 252 -4.54 -6.86 -0.23
C GLU A 252 -5.74 -6.24 -0.98
N GLU A 253 -5.64 -6.11 -2.30
CA GLU A 253 -6.70 -5.61 -3.19
C GLU A 253 -7.95 -6.50 -3.18
N ILE A 254 -7.78 -7.82 -3.31
CA ILE A 254 -8.87 -8.80 -3.28
C ILE A 254 -9.60 -8.79 -1.94
N VAL A 255 -8.86 -8.74 -0.83
CA VAL A 255 -9.45 -8.60 0.51
C VAL A 255 -10.28 -7.33 0.58
N ARG A 256 -9.75 -6.20 0.09
CA ARG A 256 -10.48 -4.93 0.08
C ARG A 256 -11.76 -5.00 -0.75
N LEU A 257 -11.68 -5.51 -1.98
CA LEU A 257 -12.85 -5.65 -2.86
C LEU A 257 -13.89 -6.60 -2.27
N GLY A 258 -13.46 -7.66 -1.58
CA GLY A 258 -14.35 -8.55 -0.84
C GLY A 258 -15.08 -7.87 0.31
N VAL A 259 -14.39 -7.04 1.09
CA VAL A 259 -14.98 -6.21 2.15
C VAL A 259 -15.98 -5.22 1.57
N GLU A 260 -15.62 -4.55 0.47
CA GLU A 260 -16.47 -3.57 -0.19
C GLU A 260 -17.78 -4.20 -0.69
N LEU A 261 -17.69 -5.32 -1.42
CA LEU A 261 -18.85 -6.10 -1.85
C LEU A 261 -19.70 -6.57 -0.65
N SER A 262 -19.05 -7.00 0.42
CA SER A 262 -19.74 -7.45 1.65
C SER A 262 -20.51 -6.31 2.33
N LEU A 263 -19.97 -5.10 2.35
CA LEU A 263 -20.66 -3.92 2.86
C LEU A 263 -21.88 -3.56 2.00
N TYR A 264 -21.83 -3.77 0.68
CA TYR A 264 -23.02 -3.63 -0.16
C TYR A 264 -24.07 -4.68 0.13
N VAL A 265 -23.68 -5.94 0.32
CA VAL A 265 -24.63 -6.99 0.74
C VAL A 265 -25.28 -6.62 2.06
N ALA A 266 -24.50 -6.14 3.04
CA ALA A 266 -25.04 -5.64 4.29
C ALA A 266 -26.02 -4.48 4.07
N GLN A 267 -25.66 -3.47 3.27
CA GLN A 267 -26.53 -2.34 2.95
C GLN A 267 -27.86 -2.80 2.33
N SER A 268 -27.80 -3.71 1.35
CA SER A 268 -28.97 -4.33 0.73
C SER A 268 -29.84 -5.09 1.73
N MET A 269 -29.23 -5.82 2.68
CA MET A 269 -29.98 -6.50 3.75
C MET A 269 -30.74 -5.51 4.63
N PHE A 270 -30.15 -4.37 4.97
CA PHE A 270 -30.85 -3.30 5.70
C PHE A 270 -31.94 -2.63 4.87
N SER A 271 -31.74 -2.47 3.56
CA SER A 271 -32.77 -1.94 2.68
C SER A 271 -33.98 -2.85 2.53
N LEU A 272 -33.84 -4.16 2.82
CA LEU A 272 -34.91 -5.16 2.71
C LEU A 272 -35.37 -5.69 4.08
N CYS A 273 -34.88 -5.13 5.19
CA CYS A 273 -35.09 -5.75 6.51
C CYS A 273 -36.50 -5.55 7.08
N ASP A 274 -37.31 -4.70 6.45
CA ASP A 274 -38.75 -4.57 6.71
C ASP A 274 -39.49 -5.86 6.40
N ASP A 275 -39.13 -6.55 5.31
CA ASP A 275 -39.56 -7.91 5.00
C ASP A 275 -38.38 -8.89 5.06
N ILE A 276 -38.22 -9.52 6.24
CA ILE A 276 -37.23 -10.56 6.49
C ILE A 276 -37.26 -11.66 5.42
N ARG A 277 -38.45 -12.07 4.94
CA ARG A 277 -38.57 -13.14 3.95
C ARG A 277 -37.92 -12.72 2.63
N THR A 278 -38.23 -11.50 2.18
CA THR A 278 -37.66 -10.92 0.96
C THR A 278 -36.14 -10.75 1.08
N MET A 279 -35.65 -10.25 2.22
CA MET A 279 -34.21 -10.14 2.50
C MET A 279 -33.50 -11.50 2.47
N LEU A 280 -34.09 -12.54 3.09
CA LEU A 280 -33.52 -13.89 3.09
C LEU A 280 -33.52 -14.49 1.68
N TRP A 281 -34.55 -14.23 0.87
CA TRP A 281 -34.58 -14.64 -0.55
C TRP A 281 -33.50 -13.95 -1.38
N PHE A 282 -33.25 -12.65 -1.16
CA PHE A 282 -32.10 -11.95 -1.76
C PHE A 282 -30.79 -12.64 -1.39
N CYS A 283 -30.55 -12.89 -0.10
CA CYS A 283 -29.34 -13.56 0.37
C CYS A 283 -29.17 -14.95 -0.25
N TYR A 284 -30.26 -15.74 -0.32
CA TYR A 284 -30.24 -17.06 -0.91
C TYR A 284 -29.92 -17.03 -2.40
N ARG A 285 -30.55 -16.14 -3.16
CA ARG A 285 -30.28 -15.97 -4.59
C ARG A 285 -28.85 -15.54 -4.85
N LEU A 286 -28.40 -14.52 -4.12
CA LEU A 286 -27.04 -14.01 -4.23
C LEU A 286 -26.01 -15.12 -3.98
N TRP A 287 -26.19 -15.87 -2.88
CA TRP A 287 -25.36 -17.03 -2.56
C TRP A 287 -25.40 -18.09 -3.66
N ARG A 288 -26.59 -18.36 -4.22
CA ARG A 288 -26.73 -19.34 -5.31
C ARG A 288 -26.01 -18.89 -6.57
N TYR A 289 -26.12 -17.62 -6.98
CA TYR A 289 -25.42 -17.10 -8.17
C TYR A 289 -23.91 -17.10 -7.99
N ALA A 290 -23.43 -16.68 -6.82
CA ALA A 290 -22.01 -16.69 -6.51
C ALA A 290 -21.42 -18.11 -6.52
N LYS A 291 -22.25 -19.13 -6.27
CA LYS A 291 -21.90 -20.56 -6.32
C LYS A 291 -21.87 -21.16 -7.74
N VAL A 292 -22.52 -20.56 -8.75
CA VAL A 292 -22.68 -21.16 -10.10
C VAL A 292 -21.34 -21.30 -10.89
N GLY A 293 -20.22 -20.84 -10.34
CA GLY A 293 -18.89 -20.97 -10.95
C GLY A 293 -18.25 -22.37 -10.90
N ILE A 294 -17.14 -22.53 -11.63
CA ILE A 294 -16.36 -23.78 -11.80
C ILE A 294 -15.74 -24.29 -10.48
N ILE A 295 -15.70 -23.46 -9.43
CA ILE A 295 -14.98 -23.71 -8.17
C ILE A 295 -15.99 -23.69 -7.01
N ASN A 296 -16.61 -24.83 -6.75
CA ASN A 296 -17.72 -25.00 -5.79
C ASN A 296 -17.33 -24.91 -4.31
N GLU A 297 -16.03 -24.94 -3.98
CA GLU A 297 -15.48 -24.88 -2.60
C GLU A 297 -14.63 -23.62 -2.39
N GLY A 298 -15.22 -22.47 -2.70
CA GLY A 298 -14.56 -21.17 -2.59
C GLY A 298 -14.60 -20.58 -1.18
N HIS A 299 -13.44 -20.29 -0.58
CA HIS A 299 -13.33 -19.56 0.69
C HIS A 299 -14.07 -18.21 0.66
N VAL A 300 -14.21 -17.59 -0.51
CA VAL A 300 -14.98 -16.36 -0.74
C VAL A 300 -16.46 -16.54 -0.41
N MET A 301 -17.05 -17.69 -0.77
CA MET A 301 -18.46 -17.98 -0.49
C MET A 301 -18.71 -18.17 1.00
N ASP A 302 -17.73 -18.75 1.70
CA ASP A 302 -17.80 -18.92 3.14
C ASP A 302 -17.75 -17.56 3.85
N ARG A 303 -16.92 -16.61 3.37
CA ARG A 303 -16.91 -15.24 3.88
C ARG A 303 -18.23 -14.52 3.63
N LEU A 304 -18.80 -14.66 2.42
CA LEU A 304 -20.10 -14.09 2.10
C LEU A 304 -21.21 -14.59 3.05
N LEU A 305 -21.28 -15.91 3.28
CA LEU A 305 -22.24 -16.50 4.22
C LEU A 305 -22.02 -16.01 5.65
N LEU A 306 -20.76 -15.91 6.10
CA LEU A 306 -20.41 -15.40 7.42
C LEU A 306 -20.88 -13.95 7.58
N VAL A 307 -20.66 -13.08 6.58
CA VAL A 307 -21.13 -11.69 6.61
C VAL A 307 -22.65 -11.63 6.66
N MET A 308 -23.35 -12.38 5.81
CA MET A 308 -24.83 -12.42 5.83
C MET A 308 -25.36 -12.86 7.19
N HIS A 309 -24.78 -13.93 7.76
CA HIS A 309 -25.19 -14.42 9.08
C HIS A 309 -24.89 -13.42 10.18
N TYR A 310 -23.72 -12.80 10.15
CA TYR A 310 -23.32 -11.76 11.09
C TYR A 310 -24.27 -10.56 11.06
N VAL A 311 -24.56 -10.02 9.87
CA VAL A 311 -25.46 -8.88 9.71
C VAL A 311 -26.86 -9.23 10.19
N TYR A 312 -27.36 -10.39 9.76
CA TYR A 312 -28.67 -10.90 10.15
C TYR A 312 -28.79 -11.05 11.67
N THR A 313 -27.88 -11.78 12.30
CA THR A 313 -27.97 -12.15 13.72
C THR A 313 -27.69 -10.98 14.67
N LYS A 314 -26.71 -10.13 14.35
CA LYS A 314 -26.30 -9.03 15.23
C LYS A 314 -27.17 -7.78 15.09
N TYR A 315 -27.65 -7.48 13.89
CA TYR A 315 -28.28 -6.19 13.62
C TYR A 315 -29.76 -6.24 13.22
N ILE A 316 -30.20 -7.31 12.53
CA ILE A 316 -31.55 -7.38 11.95
C ILE A 316 -32.48 -8.23 12.83
N LYS A 317 -32.13 -9.48 13.08
CA LYS A 317 -32.92 -10.46 13.87
C LYS A 317 -33.34 -9.94 15.25
N PRO A 318 -32.51 -9.22 16.03
CA PRO A 318 -32.91 -8.74 17.36
C PRO A 318 -33.91 -7.58 17.34
N LYS A 319 -34.09 -6.90 16.20
CA LYS A 319 -34.92 -5.69 16.09
C LYS A 319 -36.37 -5.96 15.70
N ASN A 320 -36.65 -7.09 15.05
CA ASN A 320 -37.97 -7.38 14.47
C ASN A 320 -38.59 -8.60 15.17
N GLY A 321 -39.50 -8.33 16.11
CA GLY A 321 -40.15 -9.32 16.97
C GLY A 321 -41.31 -10.09 16.35
N GLU A 322 -41.83 -9.72 15.18
CA GLU A 322 -42.88 -10.44 14.45
C GLU A 322 -42.86 -10.04 12.97
N TYR A 323 -43.04 -11.03 12.08
CA TYR A 323 -42.96 -10.87 10.63
C TYR A 323 -44.15 -10.07 10.09
N GLN A 324 -43.91 -8.91 9.46
CA GLN A 324 -44.92 -8.26 8.63
C GLN A 324 -44.74 -8.75 7.18
N ILE A 325 -45.62 -9.66 6.76
CA ILE A 325 -45.70 -10.13 5.38
C ILE A 325 -46.57 -9.13 4.62
N ASP A 326 -46.00 -7.97 4.37
CA ASP A 326 -46.65 -6.95 3.56
C ASP A 326 -46.21 -7.24 2.13
N GLY A 327 -46.98 -8.07 1.42
CA GLY A 327 -46.68 -8.57 0.07
C GLY A 327 -46.66 -7.52 -1.05
N ASN A 328 -46.18 -6.31 -0.78
CA ASN A 328 -46.03 -5.25 -1.77
C ASN A 328 -44.58 -5.24 -2.28
N ASN A 329 -44.44 -5.33 -3.60
CA ASN A 329 -43.21 -5.09 -4.33
C ASN A 329 -42.63 -3.71 -3.95
N SER A 330 -41.75 -3.68 -2.97
CA SER A 330 -41.06 -2.46 -2.58
C SER A 330 -40.14 -2.04 -3.73
N ALA A 331 -40.05 -0.74 -4.01
CA ALA A 331 -39.13 -0.25 -5.05
C ALA A 331 -37.67 -0.69 -4.78
N GLN A 332 -37.34 -0.92 -3.51
CA GLN A 332 -36.05 -1.47 -3.06
C GLN A 332 -35.86 -2.91 -3.52
N TRP A 333 -36.90 -3.75 -3.44
CA TRP A 333 -36.85 -5.12 -3.96
C TRP A 333 -36.57 -5.15 -5.46
N GLY A 334 -37.20 -4.28 -6.24
CA GLY A 334 -36.94 -4.16 -7.69
C GLY A 334 -35.47 -3.85 -8.01
N VAL A 335 -34.89 -2.86 -7.32
CA VAL A 335 -33.46 -2.51 -7.48
C VAL A 335 -32.55 -3.67 -7.09
N MET A 336 -32.85 -4.38 -6.00
CA MET A 336 -32.05 -5.53 -5.55
C MET A 336 -32.20 -6.73 -6.48
N TRP A 337 -33.39 -6.95 -7.03
CA TRP A 337 -33.68 -8.03 -7.97
C TRP A 337 -32.89 -7.90 -9.28
N GLU A 338 -32.71 -6.68 -9.77
CA GLU A 338 -31.93 -6.41 -10.98
C GLU A 338 -30.43 -6.58 -10.76
N ASN A 339 -29.95 -6.33 -9.54
CA ASN A 339 -28.53 -6.30 -9.22
C ASN A 339 -27.99 -7.56 -8.54
N ASP A 340 -28.82 -8.42 -7.97
CA ASP A 340 -28.35 -9.62 -7.24
C ASP A 340 -27.51 -10.56 -8.10
N LYS A 341 -27.84 -10.69 -9.40
CA LYS A 341 -27.07 -11.43 -10.40
C LYS A 341 -25.70 -10.81 -10.62
N ASN A 342 -25.63 -9.48 -10.72
CA ASN A 342 -24.38 -8.75 -10.93
C ASN A 342 -23.49 -8.90 -9.70
N ILE A 343 -24.03 -8.66 -8.49
CA ILE A 343 -23.29 -8.84 -7.24
C ILE A 343 -22.80 -10.29 -7.09
N GLY A 344 -23.66 -11.26 -7.40
CA GLY A 344 -23.30 -12.69 -7.35
C GLY A 344 -22.19 -13.05 -8.33
N PHE A 345 -22.24 -12.48 -9.54
CA PHE A 345 -21.19 -12.62 -10.55
C PHE A 345 -19.86 -12.02 -10.07
N GLU A 346 -19.87 -10.85 -9.43
CA GLU A 346 -18.66 -10.24 -8.89
C GLU A 346 -18.01 -11.07 -7.78
N PHE A 347 -18.82 -11.69 -6.90
CA PHE A 347 -18.30 -12.66 -5.93
C PHE A 347 -17.72 -13.92 -6.60
N CYS A 348 -18.29 -14.37 -7.71
CA CYS A 348 -17.74 -15.47 -8.50
C CYS A 348 -16.38 -15.07 -9.11
N MET A 349 -16.26 -13.87 -9.67
CA MET A 349 -14.99 -13.36 -10.22
C MET A 349 -13.92 -13.20 -9.13
N LEU A 350 -14.29 -12.69 -7.97
CA LEU A 350 -13.42 -12.61 -6.79
C LEU A 350 -12.93 -14.01 -6.37
N ASN A 351 -13.80 -15.02 -6.39
CA ASN A 351 -13.44 -16.41 -6.08
C ASN A 351 -12.44 -17.01 -7.08
N CYS A 352 -12.60 -16.72 -8.37
CA CYS A 352 -11.63 -17.12 -9.41
C CYS A 352 -10.24 -16.52 -9.14
N ASN A 353 -10.17 -15.23 -8.82
CA ASN A 353 -8.91 -14.55 -8.51
C ASN A 353 -8.21 -15.15 -7.27
N VAL A 354 -8.98 -15.43 -6.21
CA VAL A 354 -8.46 -16.09 -5.00
C VAL A 354 -7.89 -17.47 -5.32
N TYR A 355 -8.58 -18.26 -6.14
CA TYR A 355 -8.12 -19.58 -6.54
C TYR A 355 -6.79 -19.53 -7.30
N ILE A 356 -6.67 -18.62 -8.28
CA ILE A 356 -5.44 -18.45 -9.07
C ILE A 356 -4.25 -18.14 -8.15
N ILE A 357 -4.41 -17.19 -7.21
CA ILE A 357 -3.36 -16.82 -6.26
C ILE A 357 -3.02 -17.99 -5.34
N LYS A 358 -4.02 -18.72 -4.81
CA LYS A 358 -3.78 -19.89 -3.95
C LYS A 358 -3.07 -21.03 -4.67
N ALA A 359 -3.29 -21.17 -5.98
CA ALA A 359 -2.58 -22.14 -6.83
C ALA A 359 -1.13 -21.72 -7.16
N GLY A 360 -0.65 -20.58 -6.64
CA GLY A 360 0.68 -20.04 -6.95
C GLY A 360 0.76 -19.38 -8.33
N GLY A 361 -0.39 -19.13 -8.98
CA GLY A 361 -0.45 -18.40 -10.23
C GLY A 361 -0.14 -16.91 -10.01
N PRO A 362 0.53 -16.25 -10.98
CA PRO A 362 0.64 -14.80 -10.95
C PRO A 362 -0.75 -14.20 -11.09
N CYS A 363 -1.07 -13.24 -10.23
CA CYS A 363 -2.28 -12.43 -10.34
C CYS A 363 -1.86 -10.98 -10.26
N GLY A 364 -1.86 -10.30 -11.40
CA GLY A 364 -1.69 -8.86 -11.48
C GLY A 364 -3.02 -8.14 -11.27
N ARG A 365 -2.97 -6.81 -11.17
CA ARG A 365 -4.17 -5.97 -11.03
C ARG A 365 -5.10 -6.04 -12.25
N GLU A 366 -4.63 -6.45 -13.42
CA GLU A 366 -5.48 -6.71 -14.59
C GLU A 366 -6.63 -7.68 -14.27
N ALA A 367 -6.41 -8.62 -13.34
CA ALA A 367 -7.42 -9.57 -12.89
C ALA A 367 -8.45 -8.94 -11.91
N THR A 368 -8.07 -7.90 -11.16
CA THR A 368 -8.95 -7.23 -10.18
C THR A 368 -9.59 -5.94 -10.71
N SER A 369 -9.07 -5.36 -11.80
CA SER A 369 -9.57 -4.10 -12.38
C SER A 369 -11.02 -4.17 -12.86
N PRO A 370 -11.47 -5.24 -13.56
CA PRO A 370 -12.87 -5.37 -13.95
C PRO A 370 -13.80 -5.41 -12.73
N LEU A 371 -13.38 -6.11 -11.68
CA LEU A 371 -14.11 -6.24 -10.43
C LEU A 371 -14.20 -4.89 -9.70
N GLU A 372 -13.13 -4.11 -9.64
CA GLU A 372 -13.15 -2.76 -9.06
C GLU A 372 -14.12 -1.83 -9.79
N GLU A 373 -14.13 -1.88 -11.12
CA GLU A 373 -15.06 -1.07 -11.92
C GLU A 373 -16.52 -1.49 -11.71
N ALA A 374 -16.79 -2.80 -11.58
CA ALA A 374 -18.10 -3.30 -11.24
C ALA A 374 -18.54 -2.86 -9.83
N VAL A 375 -17.64 -2.94 -8.85
CA VAL A 375 -17.84 -2.43 -7.48
C VAL A 375 -18.21 -0.95 -7.51
N LYS A 376 -17.54 -0.12 -8.32
CA LYS A 376 -17.88 1.31 -8.46
C LYS A 376 -19.29 1.52 -9.00
N LYS A 377 -19.68 0.77 -10.03
CA LYS A 377 -21.06 0.83 -10.58
C LYS A 377 -22.10 0.40 -9.57
N LEU A 378 -21.78 -0.57 -8.72
CA LEU A 378 -22.64 -0.97 -7.60
C LEU A 378 -22.80 0.16 -6.57
N VAL A 379 -21.74 0.92 -6.26
CA VAL A 379 -21.84 2.13 -5.40
C VAL A 379 -22.90 3.07 -5.95
N GLU A 380 -22.78 3.42 -7.23
CA GLU A 380 -23.66 4.40 -7.89
C GLU A 380 -25.11 3.91 -7.91
N THR A 381 -25.29 2.61 -8.12
CA THR A 381 -26.61 1.98 -8.14
C THR A 381 -27.25 1.97 -6.76
N LEU A 382 -26.48 1.65 -5.71
CA LEU A 382 -26.99 1.54 -4.33
C LEU A 382 -27.13 2.89 -3.61
N GLU A 383 -26.62 3.97 -4.21
CA GLU A 383 -26.83 5.32 -3.72
C GLU A 383 -28.32 5.66 -3.57
N CYS A 384 -29.18 5.14 -4.46
CA CYS A 384 -30.62 5.39 -4.42
C CYS A 384 -31.33 4.77 -3.21
N VAL A 385 -30.77 3.72 -2.61
CA VAL A 385 -31.32 3.05 -1.42
C VAL A 385 -30.57 3.40 -0.13
N ARG A 386 -29.56 4.29 -0.20
CA ARG A 386 -28.74 4.64 0.96
C ARG A 386 -29.56 5.21 2.11
N SER A 387 -30.40 6.20 1.84
CA SER A 387 -31.24 6.85 2.86
C SER A 387 -32.15 5.86 3.58
N VAL A 388 -32.66 4.86 2.86
CA VAL A 388 -33.47 3.77 3.40
C VAL A 388 -32.63 2.91 4.34
N SER A 389 -31.49 2.40 3.86
CA SER A 389 -30.63 1.55 4.66
C SER A 389 -30.15 2.23 5.95
N GLU A 390 -29.78 3.51 5.88
CA GLU A 390 -29.37 4.32 7.03
C GLU A 390 -30.52 4.52 8.02
N ALA A 391 -31.76 4.72 7.54
CA ALA A 391 -32.95 4.83 8.38
C ALA A 391 -33.22 3.53 9.16
N TYR A 392 -32.92 2.37 8.57
CA TYR A 392 -32.98 1.07 9.26
C TYR A 392 -31.74 0.77 10.12
N GLY A 393 -30.81 1.71 10.21
CA GLY A 393 -29.65 1.65 11.10
C GLY A 393 -28.44 0.97 10.47
N PHE A 394 -28.34 0.93 9.14
CA PHE A 394 -27.08 0.62 8.47
C PHE A 394 -26.04 1.69 8.84
N ALA A 395 -24.92 1.25 9.40
CA ALA A 395 -23.81 2.10 9.78
C ALA A 395 -22.52 1.48 9.25
N ARG A 396 -22.13 1.90 8.05
CA ARG A 396 -20.98 1.37 7.32
C ARG A 396 -19.70 1.32 8.17
N ASP A 397 -19.33 2.46 8.74
CA ASP A 397 -18.12 2.62 9.56
C ASP A 397 -18.11 1.72 10.80
N ALA A 398 -19.28 1.34 11.31
CA ALA A 398 -19.39 0.46 12.48
C ALA A 398 -19.27 -1.03 12.12
N MET A 399 -19.57 -1.42 10.89
CA MET A 399 -19.53 -2.83 10.44
C MET A 399 -18.23 -3.18 9.73
N GLU A 400 -17.60 -2.21 9.07
CA GLU A 400 -16.39 -2.42 8.27
C GLU A 400 -15.25 -3.12 9.03
N PRO A 401 -14.92 -2.79 10.30
CA PRO A 401 -13.84 -3.47 11.01
C PRO A 401 -14.09 -4.97 11.25
N ASP A 402 -15.33 -5.33 11.61
CA ASP A 402 -15.72 -6.72 11.86
C ASP A 402 -15.75 -7.51 10.54
N ILE A 403 -16.28 -6.91 9.48
CA ILE A 403 -16.27 -7.52 8.14
C ILE A 403 -14.83 -7.69 7.65
N LEU A 404 -13.99 -6.67 7.76
CA LEU A 404 -12.57 -6.75 7.40
C LEU A 404 -11.89 -7.91 8.12
N ASP A 405 -12.16 -8.11 9.41
CA ASP A 405 -11.61 -9.23 10.18
C ASP A 405 -11.99 -10.60 9.60
N MET A 406 -13.24 -10.76 9.16
CA MET A 406 -13.68 -11.99 8.48
C MET A 406 -12.91 -12.24 7.17
N TRP A 407 -12.46 -11.20 6.48
CA TRP A 407 -11.75 -11.29 5.21
C TRP A 407 -10.23 -11.42 5.34
N LYS A 408 -9.61 -10.99 6.46
CA LYS A 408 -8.14 -11.04 6.65
C LYS A 408 -7.55 -12.42 6.41
N SER A 409 -8.22 -13.47 6.89
CA SER A 409 -7.76 -14.86 6.77
C SER A 409 -8.15 -15.54 5.44
N LEU A 410 -8.44 -14.77 4.39
CA LEU A 410 -8.81 -15.33 3.08
C LEU A 410 -7.69 -16.18 2.47
N PHE A 411 -6.42 -15.76 2.62
CA PHE A 411 -5.25 -16.41 2.04
C PHE A 411 -4.45 -17.28 3.01
N ASP A 412 -4.83 -17.33 4.29
CA ASP A 412 -4.12 -18.09 5.31
C ASP A 412 -4.21 -19.59 5.03
N THR A 413 -3.05 -20.21 4.77
CA THR A 413 -2.94 -21.64 4.46
C THR A 413 -3.03 -22.51 5.71
N GLU A 414 -2.75 -21.92 6.87
CA GLU A 414 -2.88 -22.50 8.21
C GLU A 414 -4.27 -22.33 8.82
N ALA A 415 -5.19 -21.59 8.19
CA ALA A 415 -6.63 -21.67 8.46
C ALA A 415 -7.22 -23.01 7.94
N LYS A 416 -6.47 -24.10 8.15
CA LYS A 416 -6.88 -25.50 8.20
C LYS A 416 -7.49 -25.85 9.57
N GLU A 417 -7.92 -24.86 10.35
CA GLU A 417 -8.65 -25.09 11.59
C GLU A 417 -10.08 -25.56 11.26
N ALA A 418 -10.16 -26.88 11.09
CA ALA A 418 -11.34 -27.73 11.08
C ALA A 418 -12.29 -27.60 9.89
N SER A 419 -11.96 -28.27 8.79
CA SER A 419 -12.87 -28.50 7.66
C SER A 419 -14.22 -29.10 8.08
N GLN A 420 -14.25 -29.88 9.17
CA GLN A 420 -15.51 -30.40 9.72
C GLN A 420 -16.29 -29.33 10.49
N THR A 421 -15.66 -28.63 11.44
CA THR A 421 -16.31 -27.55 12.19
C THR A 421 -16.77 -26.42 11.28
N LEU A 422 -16.00 -26.05 10.25
CA LEU A 422 -16.41 -25.06 9.25
C LEU A 422 -17.59 -25.56 8.41
N ARG A 423 -17.60 -26.84 8.03
CA ARG A 423 -18.76 -27.44 7.33
C ARG A 423 -20.01 -27.44 8.21
N ASP A 424 -19.86 -27.77 9.49
CA ASP A 424 -20.97 -27.81 10.44
C ASP A 424 -21.47 -26.40 10.78
N MET A 425 -20.56 -25.43 10.96
CA MET A 425 -20.87 -24.00 11.07
C MET A 425 -21.58 -23.50 9.81
N LYS A 426 -21.08 -23.85 8.62
CA LYS A 426 -21.69 -23.47 7.34
C LYS A 426 -23.08 -24.07 7.18
N GLN A 427 -23.28 -25.33 7.56
CA GLN A 427 -24.60 -25.95 7.57
C GLN A 427 -25.52 -25.28 8.60
N GLY A 428 -25.00 -24.91 9.77
CA GLY A 428 -25.70 -24.12 10.77
C GLY A 428 -26.15 -22.77 10.22
N ILE A 429 -25.26 -22.02 9.59
CA ILE A 429 -25.55 -20.72 8.93
C ILE A 429 -26.61 -20.88 7.83
N ILE A 430 -26.46 -21.88 6.96
CA ILE A 430 -27.43 -22.16 5.88
C ILE A 430 -28.79 -22.50 6.47
N ARG A 431 -28.85 -23.28 7.55
CA ARG A 431 -30.11 -23.58 8.24
C ARG A 431 -30.69 -22.31 8.86
N ASP A 432 -29.89 -21.52 9.57
CA ASP A 432 -30.35 -20.30 10.22
C ASP A 432 -30.90 -19.27 9.23
N LEU A 433 -30.24 -19.10 8.09
CA LEU A 433 -30.63 -18.12 7.07
C LEU A 433 -31.71 -18.65 6.12
N PHE A 434 -31.61 -19.91 5.66
CA PHE A 434 -32.38 -20.39 4.51
C PHE A 434 -33.36 -21.52 4.83
N LEU A 435 -33.32 -22.14 6.03
CA LEU A 435 -34.35 -23.10 6.43
C LEU A 435 -35.78 -22.54 6.34
N PRO A 436 -36.03 -21.26 6.71
CA PRO A 436 -37.36 -20.67 6.55
C PRO A 436 -37.87 -20.68 5.09
N LEU A 437 -36.97 -20.73 4.11
CA LEU A 437 -37.31 -20.61 2.69
C LEU A 437 -37.59 -21.95 2.00
N PHE A 438 -37.05 -23.07 2.50
CA PHE A 438 -37.09 -24.35 1.77
C PHE A 438 -38.49 -24.95 1.60
N ASN A 439 -39.49 -24.46 2.34
CA ASN A 439 -40.88 -24.89 2.22
C ASN A 439 -41.77 -23.89 1.47
N GLU A 440 -41.20 -22.82 0.89
CA GLU A 440 -41.97 -21.68 0.38
C GLU A 440 -41.60 -21.33 -1.08
N ALA A 441 -42.57 -20.79 -1.82
CA ALA A 441 -42.32 -20.23 -3.15
C ALA A 441 -41.58 -18.87 -3.05
N PRO A 442 -40.74 -18.51 -4.03
CA PRO A 442 -40.12 -17.18 -4.11
C PRO A 442 -41.18 -16.09 -4.10
N PRO A 443 -40.92 -14.91 -3.48
CA PRO A 443 -41.79 -13.76 -3.63
C PRO A 443 -41.89 -13.36 -5.12
N PRO A 444 -43.09 -12.90 -5.56
CA PRO A 444 -43.38 -12.61 -6.96
C PRO A 444 -42.55 -11.48 -7.58
#